data_AF-A0A8T3X572-F1
#
_entry.id   AF-A0A8T3X572-F1
#
_cell.length_a   1.000
_cell.length_b   1.000
_cell.length_c   1.000
_cell.angle_alpha   90.00
_cell.angle_beta   90.00
_cell.angle_gamma   90.00
#
_symmetry.space_group_name_H-M   'P 1'
#
loop_
_entity.id
_entity.type
_entity.pdbx_description
1 polymer ?
#
loop_
_entity_poly.entity_id
_entity_poly.type
_entity_poly.pdbx_seq_one_letter_code
_entity_poly.pdbx_strand_id
1 'polypeptide(L)'
;MHIGDIAGLIFLPVSIVLFLHAFGAISLPTILGIDILLIAAVGIIAVEVGDAIDSHIKGGSWFMWIVAVFLMLPSFAYFYSVFSPLPEIIAAQLPVIMASFLFVEGLSSFFIGE
;
A
#
# COMPACT_ATOMS: atom_id res chain seq x y z
N MET A 1 0.95 4.86 19.86
CA MET A 1 1.08 5.61 18.59
C MET A 1 2.06 4.83 17.73
N HIS A 2 1.52 3.98 16.87
CA HIS A 2 2.31 3.08 16.02
C HIS A 2 2.64 3.83 14.73
N ILE A 3 3.89 3.72 14.29
CA ILE A 3 4.38 4.35 13.06
C ILE A 3 3.62 3.77 11.86
N GLY A 4 3.30 2.47 11.91
CA GLY A 4 2.40 1.80 10.97
C GLY A 4 1.03 2.46 10.87
N ASP A 5 0.37 2.74 12.00
CA ASP A 5 -0.97 3.37 12.02
C ASP A 5 -0.99 4.75 11.35
N ILE A 6 0.06 5.55 11.58
CA ILE A 6 0.15 6.89 10.97
C ILE A 6 0.28 6.76 9.46
N ALA A 7 1.12 5.83 8.99
CA ALA A 7 1.28 5.58 7.57
C ALA A 7 -0.03 5.06 6.95
N GLY A 8 -0.68 4.08 7.57
CA GLY A 8 -1.94 3.54 7.08
C GLY A 8 -3.03 4.60 6.97
N LEU A 9 -3.18 5.45 7.98
CA LEU A 9 -4.15 6.56 7.96
C LEU A 9 -3.87 7.57 6.84
N ILE A 10 -2.61 7.93 6.61
CA ILE A 10 -2.20 8.88 5.56
C ILE A 10 -2.52 8.33 4.16
N PHE A 11 -2.41 7.01 3.96
CA PHE A 11 -2.63 6.39 2.66
C PHE A 11 -4.06 5.87 2.44
N LEU A 12 -4.95 5.95 3.43
CA LEU A 12 -6.38 5.64 3.27
C LEU A 12 -7.07 6.44 2.16
N PRO A 13 -6.83 7.76 1.98
CA PRO A 13 -7.40 8.49 0.85
C PRO A 13 -6.89 7.97 -0.50
N VAL A 14 -5.63 7.52 -0.57
CA VAL A 14 -5.01 6.99 -1.80
C VAL A 14 -5.71 5.70 -2.23
N SER A 15 -6.03 4.82 -1.30
CA SER A 15 -6.78 3.59 -1.61
C SER A 15 -8.19 3.86 -2.10
N ILE A 16 -8.90 4.83 -1.50
CA ILE A 16 -10.24 5.23 -1.94
C ILE A 16 -10.19 5.74 -3.38
N VAL A 17 -9.24 6.63 -3.70
CA VAL A 17 -9.12 7.18 -5.06
C VAL A 17 -8.75 6.07 -6.05
N LEU A 18 -7.86 5.13 -5.71
CA LEU A 18 -7.55 3.99 -6.56
C LEU A 18 -8.76 3.09 -6.81
N PHE A 19 -9.59 2.82 -5.79
CA PHE A 19 -10.83 2.08 -5.98
C PHE A 19 -11.81 2.82 -6.89
N LEU A 20 -12.04 4.11 -6.65
CA LEU A 20 -12.92 4.93 -7.48
C LEU A 20 -12.44 4.96 -8.94
N HIS A 21 -11.12 5.01 -9.16
CA HIS A 21 -10.53 4.92 -10.49
C HIS A 21 -10.74 3.54 -11.12
N ALA A 22 -10.46 2.47 -10.37
CA ALA A 22 -10.60 1.09 -10.86
C ALA A 22 -12.05 0.71 -11.20
N PHE A 23 -13.04 1.25 -10.48
CA PHE A 23 -14.46 1.06 -10.77
C PHE A 23 -15.03 2.04 -11.82
N GLY A 24 -14.19 2.90 -12.40
CA GLY A 24 -14.60 3.84 -13.44
C GLY A 24 -15.44 5.03 -12.93
N ALA A 25 -15.45 5.29 -11.63
CA ALA A 25 -16.16 6.42 -11.04
C ALA A 25 -15.42 7.76 -11.25
N ILE A 26 -14.08 7.73 -11.35
CA ILE A 26 -13.23 8.90 -11.60
C ILE A 26 -12.10 8.55 -12.57
N SER A 27 -11.61 9.54 -13.33
CA SER A 27 -10.45 9.42 -14.21
C SER A 27 -9.25 10.22 -13.68
N LEU A 28 -8.78 9.89 -12.47
CA LEU A 28 -7.65 10.55 -11.83
C LEU A 28 -6.43 9.62 -11.82
N PRO A 29 -5.64 9.57 -12.92
CA PRO A 29 -4.39 8.83 -12.95
C PRO A 29 -3.28 9.52 -12.13
N THR A 30 -3.44 10.80 -11.78
CA THR A 30 -2.43 11.58 -11.05
C THR A 30 -3.04 12.49 -9.99
N ILE A 31 -2.29 12.75 -8.92
CA ILE A 31 -2.54 13.77 -7.90
C ILE A 31 -1.34 14.72 -7.89
N LEU A 32 -1.58 16.02 -8.12
CA LEU A 32 -0.50 17.04 -8.20
C LEU A 32 0.60 16.69 -9.23
N GLY A 33 0.25 15.98 -10.30
CA GLY A 33 1.19 15.54 -11.34
C GLY A 33 1.97 14.26 -11.01
N ILE A 34 1.72 13.64 -9.86
CA ILE A 34 2.33 12.37 -9.45
C ILE A 34 1.34 11.24 -9.72
N ASP A 35 1.80 10.16 -10.37
CA ASP A 35 1.02 8.94 -10.58
C ASP A 35 0.52 8.39 -9.24
N ILE A 36 -0.79 8.17 -9.14
CA ILE A 36 -1.38 7.66 -7.90
C ILE A 36 -0.93 6.24 -7.57
N LEU A 37 -0.60 5.42 -8.56
CA LEU A 37 -0.01 4.09 -8.37
C LEU A 37 1.39 4.17 -7.78
N LEU A 38 2.17 5.20 -8.15
CA LEU A 38 3.47 5.45 -7.52
C LEU A 38 3.29 5.78 -6.04
N ILE A 39 2.34 6.67 -5.71
CA ILE A 39 2.04 7.04 -4.32
C ILE A 39 1.62 5.81 -3.53
N ALA A 40 0.77 4.95 -4.10
CA ALA A 40 0.35 3.72 -3.46
C ALA A 40 1.48 2.71 -3.26
N ALA A 41 2.35 2.52 -4.26
CA ALA A 41 3.50 1.63 -4.16
C ALA A 41 4.45 2.06 -3.04
N VAL A 42 4.74 3.36 -2.93
CA VAL A 42 5.55 3.93 -1.84
C VAL A 42 4.81 3.80 -0.51
N GLY A 43 3.50 4.02 -0.49
CA GLY A 43 2.68 3.93 0.71
C GLY A 43 2.71 2.54 1.35
N ILE A 44 2.56 1.48 0.55
CA ILE A 44 2.63 0.09 1.05
C ILE A 44 4.01 -0.17 1.68
N ILE A 45 5.10 0.24 1.03
CA ILE A 45 6.44 0.07 1.59
C ILE A 45 6.56 0.82 2.93
N ALA A 46 6.05 2.05 3.00
CA ALA A 46 6.11 2.86 4.22
C ALA A 46 5.34 2.22 5.39
N VAL A 47 4.13 1.70 5.12
CA VAL A 47 3.32 1.00 6.13
C VAL A 47 4.05 -0.24 6.63
N GLU A 48 4.44 -1.13 5.73
CA GLU A 48 5.03 -2.42 6.09
C GLU A 48 6.43 -2.28 6.74
N VAL A 49 7.21 -1.28 6.34
CA VAL A 49 8.47 -0.93 7.04
C VAL A 49 8.15 -0.39 8.44
N GLY A 50 7.12 0.45 8.57
CA GLY A 50 6.63 0.95 9.85
C GLY A 50 6.25 -0.19 10.80
N ASP A 51 5.49 -1.17 10.31
CA ASP A 51 5.06 -2.33 11.08
C ASP A 51 6.22 -3.25 11.46
N ALA A 52 7.19 -3.45 10.57
CA ALA A 52 8.39 -4.21 10.88
C ALA A 52 9.22 -3.53 11.99
N ILE A 53 9.37 -2.20 11.93
CA ILE A 53 10.08 -1.41 12.95
C ILE A 53 9.31 -1.47 14.28
N ASP A 54 7.99 -1.25 14.27
CA ASP A 54 7.16 -1.30 15.48
C ASP A 54 7.18 -2.69 16.12
N SER A 55 7.13 -3.75 15.31
CA SER A 55 7.28 -5.13 15.75
C SER A 55 8.66 -5.35 16.40
N HIS A 56 9.74 -4.84 15.81
CA HIS A 56 11.08 -4.93 16.38
C HIS A 56 11.17 -4.26 17.76
N ILE A 57 10.65 -3.03 17.88
CA ILE A 57 10.67 -2.26 19.13
C ILE A 57 9.88 -2.95 20.24
N LYS A 58 8.76 -3.59 19.91
CA LYS A 58 7.90 -4.29 20.87
C LYS A 58 8.37 -5.71 21.22
N GLY A 59 9.49 -6.17 20.66
CA GLY A 59 9.97 -7.54 20.86
C GLY A 59 9.12 -8.60 20.15
N GLY A 60 8.50 -8.23 19.03
CA GLY A 60 7.72 -9.12 18.17
C GLY A 60 8.56 -10.22 17.50
N SER A 61 7.87 -11.24 17.01
CA SER A 61 8.52 -12.36 16.32
C SER A 61 9.10 -11.93 14.96
N TRP A 62 10.29 -12.44 14.62
CA TRP A 62 10.93 -12.27 13.32
C TRP A 62 10.03 -12.70 12.14
N PHE A 63 9.07 -13.60 12.39
CA PHE A 63 8.06 -14.01 11.41
C PHE A 63 7.24 -12.83 10.87
N MET A 64 6.96 -11.81 11.71
CA MET A 64 6.22 -10.61 11.29
C MET A 64 6.96 -9.83 10.20
N TRP A 65 8.29 -9.84 10.22
CA TRP A 65 9.10 -9.13 9.21
C TRP A 65 9.05 -9.84 7.86
N ILE A 66 8.97 -11.17 7.88
CA ILE A 66 8.76 -11.95 6.65
C ILE A 66 7.39 -11.65 6.08
N VAL A 67 6.36 -11.63 6.93
CA VAL A 67 5.01 -11.25 6.50
C VAL A 67 5.03 -9.85 5.86
N ALA A 68 5.66 -8.86 6.51
CA ALA A 68 5.78 -7.51 5.96
C ALA A 68 6.42 -7.48 4.56
N VAL A 69 7.49 -8.26 4.33
CA VAL A 69 8.11 -8.37 3.00
C VAL A 69 7.15 -8.97 1.96
N PHE A 70 6.33 -9.95 2.34
CA PHE A 70 5.32 -10.51 1.44
C PHE A 70 4.21 -9.51 1.12
N LEU A 71 3.80 -8.71 2.10
CA LEU A 71 2.76 -7.69 1.90
C LEU A 71 3.26 -6.53 1.01
N MET A 72 4.59 -6.30 0.92
CA MET A 72 5.20 -5.36 -0.04
C MET A 72 5.25 -5.85 -1.50
N LEU A 73 4.90 -7.10 -1.80
CA LEU A 73 5.00 -7.66 -3.16
C LEU A 73 4.30 -6.85 -4.25
N PRO A 74 3.09 -6.29 -4.05
CA PRO A 74 2.46 -5.43 -5.05
C PRO A 74 3.35 -4.23 -5.42
N SER A 75 4.02 -3.61 -4.45
CA SER A 75 4.96 -2.50 -4.70
C SER A 75 6.17 -2.96 -5.49
N PHE A 76 6.73 -4.12 -5.17
CA PHE A 76 7.82 -4.68 -5.97
C PHE A 76 7.40 -5.00 -7.40
N ALA A 77 6.19 -5.52 -7.60
CA ALA A 77 5.63 -5.73 -8.93
C ALA A 77 5.49 -4.41 -9.70
N TYR A 78 5.03 -3.34 -9.06
CA TYR A 78 4.97 -2.00 -9.67
C TYR A 78 6.35 -1.52 -10.11
N PHE A 79 7.35 -1.53 -9.23
CA PHE A 79 8.69 -1.08 -9.60
C PHE A 79 9.33 -1.98 -10.65
N TYR A 80 9.09 -3.30 -10.60
CA TYR A 80 9.53 -4.22 -11.65
C TYR A 80 8.89 -3.89 -13.00
N SER A 81 7.61 -3.48 -13.01
CA SER A 81 6.89 -3.12 -14.23
C SER A 81 7.52 -1.96 -15.01
N VAL A 82 8.28 -1.10 -14.31
CA VAL A 82 9.03 0.01 -14.93
C VAL A 82 10.20 -0.50 -15.78
N PHE A 83 10.80 -1.63 -15.38
CA PHE A 83 11.96 -2.20 -16.06
C PHE A 83 11.59 -3.31 -17.05
N SER A 84 10.48 -4.00 -16.82
CA SER A 84 10.02 -5.11 -17.66
C SER A 84 8.49 -5.12 -17.72
N PRO A 85 7.88 -5.30 -18.91
CA PRO A 85 6.45 -5.42 -19.01
C PRO A 85 5.95 -6.62 -18.19
N LEU A 86 4.93 -6.38 -17.37
CA LEU A 86 4.21 -7.43 -16.66
C LEU A 86 3.17 -8.06 -17.59
N PRO A 87 2.74 -9.31 -17.34
CA PRO A 87 1.54 -9.86 -17.95
C PRO A 87 0.36 -8.91 -17.78
N GLU A 88 -0.42 -8.69 -18.84
CA GLU A 88 -1.51 -7.68 -18.87
C GLU A 88 -2.50 -7.85 -17.72
N ILE A 89 -2.82 -9.11 -17.38
CA ILE A 89 -3.71 -9.44 -16.26
C ILE A 89 -3.15 -8.89 -14.93
N ILE A 90 -1.83 -9.02 -14.70
CA ILE A 90 -1.21 -8.56 -13.46
C ILE A 90 -1.17 -7.02 -13.44
N ALA A 91 -0.77 -6.39 -14.55
CA ALA A 91 -0.72 -4.94 -14.67
C ALA A 91 -2.11 -4.29 -14.46
N ALA A 92 -3.17 -4.89 -15.02
CA ALA A 92 -4.53 -4.40 -14.89
C ALA A 92 -5.10 -4.53 -13.46
N GLN A 93 -4.68 -5.55 -12.71
CA GLN A 93 -5.18 -5.81 -11.36
C GLN A 93 -4.37 -5.08 -10.27
N LEU A 94 -3.14 -4.66 -10.58
CA LEU A 94 -2.24 -3.97 -9.64
C LEU A 94 -2.91 -2.80 -8.88
N PRO A 95 -3.65 -1.90 -9.55
CA PRO A 95 -4.34 -0.79 -8.87
C PRO A 95 -5.28 -1.26 -7.77
N VAL A 96 -6.08 -2.29 -8.04
CA VAL A 96 -7.09 -2.82 -7.11
C VAL A 96 -6.40 -3.57 -5.96
N ILE A 97 -5.35 -4.33 -6.26
CA ILE A 97 -4.56 -5.03 -5.25
C ILE A 97 -3.94 -4.01 -4.29
N MET A 98 -3.24 -3.00 -4.80
CA MET A 98 -2.62 -1.97 -3.96
C MET A 98 -3.64 -1.18 -3.14
N ALA A 99 -4.78 -0.83 -3.75
CA ALA A 99 -5.87 -0.17 -3.05
C ALA A 99 -6.36 -1.01 -1.86
N SER A 100 -6.52 -2.32 -2.06
CA SER A 100 -7.03 -3.21 -1.02
C SER A 100 -6.13 -3.26 0.21
N PHE A 101 -4.81 -3.36 0.01
CA PHE A 101 -3.83 -3.34 1.11
C PHE A 101 -3.90 -2.03 1.90
N LEU A 102 -3.76 -0.90 1.23
CA LEU A 102 -3.78 0.42 1.86
C LEU A 102 -5.14 0.75 2.50
N PHE A 103 -6.23 0.19 1.98
CA PHE A 103 -7.55 0.35 2.57
C PHE A 103 -7.67 -0.42 3.87
N VAL A 104 -7.25 -1.69 3.90
CA VAL A 104 -7.26 -2.50 5.14
C VAL A 104 -6.36 -1.87 6.19
N GLU A 105 -5.13 -1.50 5.82
CA GLU A 105 -4.20 -0.86 6.75
C GLU A 105 -4.72 0.49 7.24
N GLY A 106 -5.28 1.30 6.35
CA GLY A 106 -5.88 2.58 6.71
C GLY A 106 -7.09 2.47 7.62
N LEU A 107 -7.96 1.47 7.42
CA LEU A 107 -9.07 1.20 8.32
C LEU A 107 -8.61 0.67 9.67
N SER A 108 -7.67 -0.29 9.68
CA SER A 108 -7.07 -0.81 10.90
C SER A 108 -6.45 0.32 11.72
N SER A 109 -5.72 1.23 11.07
CA SER A 109 -5.15 2.43 11.70
C SER A 109 -6.20 3.35 12.32
N PHE A 110 -7.38 3.45 11.71
CA PHE A 110 -8.48 4.31 12.18
C PHE A 110 -9.26 3.68 13.35
N PHE A 111 -9.45 2.36 13.34
CA PHE A 111 -10.31 1.66 14.32
C PHE A 111 -9.54 0.96 15.45
N ILE A 112 -8.26 0.63 15.25
CA ILE A 112 -7.43 -0.13 16.20
C ILE A 112 -6.42 0.79 16.92
N GLY A 113 -6.34 2.06 16.53
CA GLY A 113 -5.52 3.08 17.20
C GLY A 113 -6.00 3.50 18.61
N GLU A 114 -6.98 2.79 19.19
CA GLU A 114 -7.43 2.90 20.60
C GLU A 114 -6.84 1.79 21.48
#